data_AF-A0AAV2ZAA0-F1
#
_entry.id   AF-A0AAV2ZAA0-F1
#
_cell.length_a   1.000
_cell.length_b   1.000
_cell.length_c   1.000
_cell.angle_alpha   90.00
_cell.angle_beta   90.00
_cell.angle_gamma   90.00
#
_symmetry.space_group_name_H-M   'P 1'
#
loop_
_entity.id
_entity.type
_entity.pdbx_description
1 polymer ?
#
loop_
_entity_poly.entity_id
_entity_poly.type
_entity_poly.pdbx_seq_one_letter_code
_entity_poly.pdbx_strand_id
1 'polypeptide(L)'
;MARRNDELLEMESDRSIRPMLSPSHSSFEMLETPNYKFDTLNYNAKTASEGSDVDVDEIRGSTYRNSEISAQAPRLSTASTNQGSVFIRGSLMDRGIDAAPQDSKRQERPRDYKGRIRTWPGLIFLLLILGAAGFAVAYFAINKQDSSSKRAMAFQKAKYEQKIVRGGRNPTTNKDDIISDDGVIGNPKFYPRSVCELPNYVSRNGRIVAVSANGTEVPLQIKGVNWFGMETGQAAPLGLWDNNDNGTTAYMLAKFLGDNNFNAVRLPLMATWILENKKPNVDIINVQENRGISVANYMSLIKGVVKALQYRGIGILLSMHTLTLKDNGALWYNADVSEEKFLESIDILTKNLCKQEYWNIMGIDLKNEPFKGTWGDGGKTDFREGSLRIANRMLEGCDKWMGFVEGVNGQRSVTIDGEEFGYYDWYGGGLQGAKKVGLEFAVKDKVVWAPHYYTPAVFPQRYLFGAGTKGPDDILEGYVELEDDALRHRIKVTMDDMFGFLYSESGPALLLGEFGGLYAEDKHKMKTTKRCTDFTIEIIKKWAGGFMWSLNPESEYQFNPADTRGQFHEGLLNMDWLSTNVEFLTGMEAMDDMPDLKRFPCFPTPETASDDSSSSGSS
;
A
#
# COMPACT_ATOMS: atom_id res chain seq x y z
N MET A 1 -6.37 -73.66 26.92
CA MET A 1 -7.53 -74.53 26.59
C MET A 1 -8.62 -73.59 26.08
N ALA A 2 -9.04 -73.57 24.82
CA ALA A 2 -9.44 -74.64 23.88
C ALA A 2 -10.98 -74.83 23.84
N ARG A 3 -11.54 -74.64 22.64
CA ARG A 3 -12.91 -74.97 22.18
C ARG A 3 -14.03 -74.04 22.67
N ARG A 4 -15.11 -73.78 21.92
CA ARG A 4 -15.53 -73.88 20.49
C ARG A 4 -17.06 -74.13 20.52
N ASN A 5 -17.81 -73.50 19.62
CA ASN A 5 -19.06 -74.04 19.02
C ASN A 5 -20.23 -74.28 20.02
N ASP A 6 -21.49 -74.57 19.69
CA ASP A 6 -22.45 -74.31 18.60
C ASP A 6 -23.87 -74.61 19.21
N GLU A 7 -25.06 -74.36 18.65
CA GLU A 7 -25.46 -73.99 17.28
C GLU A 7 -26.80 -73.19 17.26
N LEU A 8 -27.26 -72.89 16.05
CA LEU A 8 -28.57 -72.38 15.57
C LEU A 8 -29.81 -73.21 15.97
N LEU A 9 -31.00 -72.58 15.89
CA LEU A 9 -32.18 -73.15 15.22
C LEU A 9 -33.22 -72.06 14.85
N GLU A 10 -33.90 -72.26 13.73
CA GLU A 10 -34.75 -71.28 13.03
C GLU A 10 -36.24 -71.36 13.43
N MET A 11 -37.02 -70.31 13.17
CA MET A 11 -38.20 -70.39 12.28
C MET A 11 -38.85 -69.02 11.96
N GLU A 12 -39.16 -68.84 10.69
CA GLU A 12 -40.05 -67.85 10.04
C GLU A 12 -41.50 -67.95 10.60
N SER A 13 -42.50 -67.06 10.40
CA SER A 13 -42.70 -65.66 9.94
C SER A 13 -44.17 -65.28 10.34
N ASP A 14 -44.80 -64.13 10.07
CA ASP A 14 -44.51 -62.87 9.35
C ASP A 14 -45.35 -61.72 10.00
N ARG A 15 -45.21 -60.48 9.52
CA ARG A 15 -46.14 -59.30 9.54
C ARG A 15 -47.12 -59.05 10.72
N SER A 16 -47.36 -57.80 11.19
CA SER A 16 -46.73 -56.49 10.93
C SER A 16 -47.39 -55.36 11.75
N ILE A 17 -46.60 -54.33 12.12
CA ILE A 17 -46.97 -52.93 12.48
C ILE A 17 -47.86 -52.66 13.73
N ARG A 18 -47.22 -52.29 14.85
CA ARG A 18 -47.23 -50.94 15.48
C ARG A 18 -46.70 -50.98 16.93
N PRO A 19 -45.69 -50.16 17.27
CA PRO A 19 -45.51 -49.62 18.61
C PRO A 19 -45.78 -48.10 18.65
N MET A 20 -46.08 -47.59 19.84
CA MET A 20 -46.32 -46.16 20.14
C MET A 20 -45.13 -45.54 20.91
N LEU A 21 -45.07 -44.20 20.90
CA LEU A 21 -44.36 -43.28 21.83
C LEU A 21 -42.85 -42.99 21.62
N SER A 22 -42.62 -41.88 20.87
CA SER A 22 -41.81 -40.66 21.21
C SER A 22 -40.37 -40.74 21.77
N PRO A 23 -39.50 -39.72 21.58
CA PRO A 23 -39.79 -38.38 21.03
C PRO A 23 -39.11 -38.07 19.68
N SER A 24 -39.61 -37.00 19.05
CA SER A 24 -39.24 -36.54 17.72
C SER A 24 -37.75 -36.15 17.59
N HIS A 25 -37.05 -36.79 16.66
CA HIS A 25 -35.90 -36.17 16.02
C HIS A 25 -36.36 -34.95 15.23
N SER A 26 -35.90 -33.76 15.60
CA SER A 26 -35.74 -32.68 14.64
C SER A 26 -34.38 -32.88 13.99
N SER A 27 -34.38 -33.31 12.73
CA SER A 27 -33.20 -33.26 11.89
C SER A 27 -32.83 -31.80 11.67
N PHE A 28 -31.84 -31.31 12.41
CA PHE A 28 -31.19 -30.05 12.11
C PHE A 28 -30.47 -30.23 10.77
N GLU A 29 -31.07 -29.71 9.70
CA GLU A 29 -30.41 -29.64 8.40
C GLU A 29 -29.11 -28.85 8.56
N MET A 30 -28.02 -29.36 7.98
CA MET A 30 -26.80 -28.59 7.80
C MET A 30 -27.06 -27.51 6.73
N LEU A 31 -27.77 -26.46 7.13
CA LEU A 31 -27.93 -25.26 6.32
C LEU A 31 -26.57 -24.59 6.19
N GLU A 32 -26.23 -24.24 4.96
CA GLU A 32 -24.91 -23.76 4.58
C GLU A 32 -24.54 -22.50 5.38
N THR A 33 -23.33 -22.48 5.94
CA THR A 33 -22.78 -21.28 6.56
C THR A 33 -22.71 -20.15 5.52
N PRO A 34 -23.11 -18.91 5.84
CA PRO A 34 -22.99 -17.81 4.90
C PRO A 34 -21.55 -17.67 4.41
N ASN A 35 -21.35 -17.66 3.09
CA ASN A 35 -20.06 -17.26 2.53
C ASN A 35 -19.86 -15.78 2.87
N TYR A 36 -18.94 -15.47 3.77
CA TYR A 36 -18.45 -14.11 4.01
C TYR A 36 -17.72 -13.63 2.75
N LYS A 37 -18.50 -13.05 1.84
CA LYS A 37 -18.00 -12.40 0.64
C LYS A 37 -17.53 -11.00 1.02
N PHE A 38 -16.23 -10.86 1.25
CA PHE A 38 -15.53 -9.65 0.80
C PHE A 38 -15.60 -9.63 -0.74
N ASP A 39 -16.76 -9.23 -1.30
CA ASP A 39 -16.95 -9.06 -2.74
C ASP A 39 -16.24 -7.77 -3.18
N THR A 40 -14.91 -7.85 -3.31
CA THR A 40 -14.10 -6.76 -3.88
C THR A 40 -14.59 -6.46 -5.28
N LEU A 41 -15.26 -5.30 -5.46
CA LEU A 41 -16.01 -4.99 -6.67
C LEU A 41 -15.15 -5.03 -7.94
N ASN A 42 -15.58 -5.85 -8.90
CA ASN A 42 -15.06 -5.80 -10.27
C ASN A 42 -15.54 -4.52 -10.95
N TYR A 43 -14.72 -3.47 -10.89
CA TYR A 43 -15.01 -2.17 -11.51
C TYR A 43 -14.92 -2.26 -13.04
N ASN A 44 -16.03 -2.63 -13.69
CA ASN A 44 -16.19 -2.49 -15.14
C ASN A 44 -16.66 -1.07 -15.46
N ALA A 45 -15.76 -0.22 -15.92
CA ALA A 45 -16.09 1.11 -16.44
C ALA A 45 -16.93 0.99 -17.73
N LYS A 46 -18.27 1.00 -17.60
CA LYS A 46 -19.17 1.16 -18.74
C LYS A 46 -19.26 2.63 -19.14
N THR A 47 -18.52 3.00 -20.18
CA THR A 47 -18.80 4.21 -20.97
C THR A 47 -20.23 4.15 -21.52
N ALA A 48 -21.01 5.20 -21.29
CA ALA A 48 -22.33 5.34 -21.89
C ALA A 48 -22.21 5.89 -23.32
N SER A 49 -22.75 5.16 -24.29
CA SER A 49 -23.01 5.65 -25.65
C SER A 49 -24.24 4.96 -26.23
N GLU A 50 -25.03 5.72 -26.99
CA GLU A 50 -26.25 5.31 -27.70
C GLU A 50 -27.48 5.03 -26.79
N GLY A 51 -28.66 5.59 -27.02
CA GLY A 51 -29.05 6.65 -27.96
C GLY A 51 -30.58 6.76 -28.11
N SER A 52 -31.10 7.97 -28.37
CA SER A 52 -32.33 8.21 -29.17
C SER A 52 -32.60 9.72 -29.31
N ASP A 53 -32.61 10.16 -30.57
CA ASP A 53 -33.43 11.20 -31.22
C ASP A 53 -34.16 12.26 -30.36
N VAL A 54 -34.02 13.53 -30.74
CA VAL A 54 -35.05 14.25 -31.55
C VAL A 54 -34.61 15.69 -31.90
N ASP A 55 -35.04 16.11 -33.10
CA ASP A 55 -35.13 17.45 -33.67
C ASP A 55 -33.92 18.26 -34.16
N VAL A 56 -34.22 18.92 -35.29
CA VAL A 56 -33.38 19.75 -36.14
C VAL A 56 -33.97 21.16 -36.08
N ASP A 57 -33.15 22.19 -35.79
CA ASP A 57 -33.15 23.36 -36.68
C ASP A 57 -31.94 24.30 -36.54
N GLU A 58 -31.50 24.73 -37.72
CA GLU A 58 -30.87 25.98 -38.13
C GLU A 58 -30.22 26.94 -37.08
N ILE A 59 -28.94 27.31 -37.28
CA ILE A 59 -28.48 28.66 -37.70
C ILE A 59 -26.93 28.82 -37.68
N ARG A 60 -26.37 29.11 -38.86
CA ARG A 60 -25.16 29.92 -39.20
C ARG A 60 -23.95 29.98 -38.24
N GLY A 61 -22.75 29.63 -38.74
CA GLY A 61 -21.48 30.05 -38.10
C GLY A 61 -20.19 29.67 -38.85
N SER A 62 -19.74 30.53 -39.77
CA SER A 62 -18.52 30.40 -40.60
C SER A 62 -17.29 29.70 -39.98
N THR A 63 -16.76 28.73 -40.73
CA THR A 63 -15.38 28.24 -40.68
C THR A 63 -14.31 29.33 -40.51
N TYR A 64 -13.30 29.08 -39.66
CA TYR A 64 -11.90 29.42 -39.94
C TYR A 64 -10.94 28.40 -39.26
N ARG A 65 -10.02 27.84 -40.06
CA ARG A 65 -8.87 27.04 -39.61
C ARG A 65 -7.62 27.95 -39.48
N ASN A 66 -6.56 27.38 -38.90
CA ASN A 66 -5.19 27.89 -38.68
C ASN A 66 -4.98 28.41 -37.24
N SER A 67 -3.84 28.18 -36.58
CA SER A 67 -2.55 27.64 -37.06
C SER A 67 -1.78 26.92 -35.96
N GLU A 68 -1.18 25.77 -36.27
CA GLU A 68 0.04 25.32 -35.57
C GLU A 68 1.27 25.66 -36.40
N ILE A 69 2.35 26.02 -35.72
CA ILE A 69 3.64 26.38 -36.30
C ILE A 69 4.58 25.19 -36.13
N SER A 70 5.12 24.67 -37.24
CA SER A 70 6.27 23.77 -37.21
C SER A 70 7.35 24.30 -38.15
N ALA A 71 8.58 24.36 -37.64
CA ALA A 71 9.73 24.90 -38.35
C ALA A 71 10.70 23.78 -38.73
N GLN A 72 11.03 23.67 -40.02
CA GLN A 72 12.20 22.92 -40.50
C GLN A 72 12.78 23.58 -41.75
N ALA A 73 14.11 23.66 -41.81
CA ALA A 73 14.84 24.43 -42.80
C ALA A 73 15.21 23.58 -44.04
N PRO A 74 15.20 24.15 -45.27
CA PRO A 74 15.69 23.47 -46.45
C PRO A 74 17.17 23.75 -46.72
N ARG A 75 17.94 22.70 -47.03
CA ARG A 75 19.11 22.79 -47.91
C ARG A 75 18.64 22.53 -49.34
N LEU A 76 19.16 23.28 -50.31
CA LEU A 76 18.88 23.05 -51.73
C LEU A 76 20.17 23.20 -52.55
N SER A 77 20.42 22.20 -53.40
CA SER A 77 21.56 22.15 -54.30
C SER A 77 21.17 21.43 -55.58
N THR A 78 21.07 22.15 -56.69
CA THR A 78 21.28 21.65 -58.06
C THR A 78 21.41 22.85 -59.01
N ALA A 79 22.14 22.66 -60.11
CA ALA A 79 22.50 23.72 -61.06
C ALA A 79 21.76 23.58 -62.40
N SER A 80 21.60 24.68 -63.14
CA SER A 80 21.49 24.65 -64.62
C SER A 80 21.81 26.01 -65.27
N THR A 81 22.96 26.01 -65.97
CA THR A 81 23.30 26.63 -67.26
C THR A 81 22.58 27.86 -67.87
N ASN A 82 23.43 28.83 -68.28
CA ASN A 82 23.44 29.61 -69.55
C ASN A 82 22.20 30.39 -70.04
N GLN A 83 22.32 31.73 -70.17
CA GLN A 83 22.74 32.43 -71.41
C GLN A 83 22.94 33.94 -71.18
N GLY A 84 23.81 34.58 -71.97
CA GLY A 84 24.38 35.90 -71.66
C GLY A 84 23.64 37.15 -72.17
N SER A 85 24.16 38.32 -71.78
CA SER A 85 24.17 39.54 -72.62
C SER A 85 25.17 40.60 -72.10
N VAL A 86 26.18 40.86 -72.95
CA VAL A 86 26.64 42.17 -73.47
C VAL A 86 27.01 43.33 -72.51
N PHE A 87 28.26 43.80 -72.66
CA PHE A 87 28.82 45.07 -72.16
C PHE A 87 28.21 46.33 -72.82
N ILE A 88 28.07 47.42 -72.05
CA ILE A 88 28.24 48.81 -72.57
C ILE A 88 29.07 49.63 -71.57
N ARG A 89 30.10 50.35 -72.07
CA ARG A 89 30.85 51.39 -71.35
C ARG A 89 30.13 52.73 -71.48
N GLY A 90 29.96 53.46 -70.36
CA GLY A 90 29.75 54.91 -70.39
C GLY A 90 31.09 55.65 -70.46
N SER A 91 31.25 56.55 -71.44
CA SER A 91 32.50 57.29 -71.66
C SER A 91 32.51 58.66 -70.96
N LEU A 92 33.72 59.12 -70.68
CA LEU A 92 34.12 60.42 -70.14
C LEU A 92 33.29 61.62 -70.64
N MET A 93 32.95 62.51 -69.72
CA MET A 93 32.75 63.94 -69.98
C MET A 93 33.82 64.71 -69.20
N ASP A 94 34.56 65.51 -69.92
CA ASP A 94 35.71 66.27 -69.46
C ASP A 94 35.28 67.46 -68.57
N ARG A 95 35.95 67.66 -67.44
CA ARG A 95 35.81 68.85 -66.59
C ARG A 95 37.17 69.17 -65.98
N GLY A 96 37.94 69.96 -66.73
CA GLY A 96 39.18 70.55 -66.24
C GLY A 96 38.96 71.39 -64.97
N ILE A 97 39.81 71.16 -63.99
CA ILE A 97 40.08 72.07 -62.88
C ILE A 97 41.60 72.28 -62.90
N ASP A 98 42.03 73.54 -62.98
CA ASP A 98 43.42 73.89 -63.25
C ASP A 98 44.40 73.34 -62.21
N ALA A 99 45.52 72.82 -62.72
CA ALA A 99 46.64 72.41 -61.89
C ALA A 99 47.35 73.66 -61.35
N ALA A 100 47.24 73.92 -60.04
CA ALA A 100 48.06 74.91 -59.37
C ALA A 100 49.57 74.57 -59.56
N PRO A 101 50.44 75.57 -59.79
CA PRO A 101 51.81 75.33 -60.21
C PRO A 101 52.63 74.57 -59.16
N GLN A 102 53.56 73.72 -59.64
CA GLN A 102 54.52 73.00 -58.80
C GLN A 102 55.51 73.96 -58.15
N ASP A 103 55.19 74.40 -56.93
CA ASP A 103 56.19 75.00 -56.06
C ASP A 103 57.17 73.93 -55.53
N SER A 104 58.43 74.31 -55.46
CA SER A 104 59.52 73.33 -55.47
C SER A 104 59.73 72.57 -54.16
N LYS A 105 59.87 71.24 -54.26
CA LYS A 105 60.64 70.36 -53.37
C LYS A 105 60.33 70.46 -51.86
N ARG A 106 59.24 69.80 -51.43
CA ARG A 106 59.27 69.05 -50.16
C ARG A 106 58.94 67.58 -50.42
N GLN A 107 59.98 66.75 -50.38
CA GLN A 107 59.86 65.30 -50.51
C GLN A 107 59.24 64.76 -49.21
N GLU A 108 57.94 64.45 -49.23
CA GLU A 108 57.23 63.87 -48.10
C GLU A 108 57.94 62.60 -47.65
N ARG A 109 58.22 62.49 -46.35
CA ARG A 109 58.88 61.33 -45.75
C ARG A 109 57.82 60.49 -45.06
N PRO A 110 58.01 59.17 -44.88
CA PRO A 110 57.11 58.32 -44.08
C PRO A 110 56.91 58.75 -42.61
N ARG A 111 57.59 59.82 -42.18
CA ARG A 111 57.53 60.46 -40.86
C ARG A 111 56.48 61.57 -40.77
N ASP A 112 56.03 62.08 -41.92
CA ASP A 112 55.09 63.19 -42.03
C ASP A 112 53.63 62.67 -41.93
N TYR A 113 53.41 61.41 -42.32
CA TYR A 113 52.28 60.61 -41.83
C TYR A 113 52.47 60.25 -40.35
N LYS A 114 52.34 61.24 -39.46
CA LYS A 114 51.94 60.99 -38.07
C LYS A 114 50.47 60.61 -38.05
N GLY A 115 50.19 59.40 -38.54
CA GLY A 115 48.96 58.65 -38.29
C GLY A 115 48.86 58.35 -36.80
N ARG A 116 48.60 59.37 -35.99
CA ARG A 116 48.26 59.22 -34.58
C ARG A 116 46.91 58.53 -34.57
N ILE A 117 46.94 57.21 -34.46
CA ILE A 117 45.77 56.35 -34.29
C ILE A 117 45.05 56.83 -33.03
N ARG A 118 44.13 57.79 -33.22
CA ARG A 118 43.40 58.48 -32.16
C ARG A 118 42.11 57.71 -31.82
N THR A 119 42.04 56.44 -32.22
CA THR A 119 40.95 55.51 -31.93
C THR A 119 41.02 54.96 -30.51
N TRP A 120 42.17 55.02 -29.82
CA TRP A 120 42.33 54.49 -28.46
C TRP A 120 41.23 54.90 -27.47
N PRO A 121 40.80 56.18 -27.34
CA PRO A 121 39.68 56.55 -26.48
C PRO A 121 38.35 55.91 -26.91
N GLY A 122 38.10 55.81 -28.22
CA GLY A 122 36.91 55.16 -28.78
C GLY A 122 36.91 53.64 -28.63
N LEU A 123 38.09 53.00 -28.73
CA LEU A 123 38.30 51.57 -28.48
C LEU A 123 38.12 51.23 -27.00
N ILE A 124 38.66 52.05 -26.09
CA ILE A 124 38.45 51.88 -24.65
C ILE A 124 36.97 52.08 -24.30
N PHE A 125 36.30 53.09 -24.88
CA PHE A 125 34.86 53.31 -24.69
C PHE A 125 34.01 52.16 -25.25
N LEU A 126 34.36 51.63 -26.43
CA LEU A 126 33.70 50.45 -27.00
C LEU A 126 33.90 49.22 -26.12
N LEU A 127 35.11 48.99 -25.61
CA LEU A 127 35.41 47.88 -24.69
C LEU A 127 34.64 48.03 -23.36
N LEU A 128 34.49 49.25 -22.84
CA LEU A 128 33.66 49.53 -21.67
C LEU A 128 32.18 49.26 -21.93
N ILE A 129 31.65 49.65 -23.11
CA ILE A 129 30.27 49.34 -23.51
C ILE A 129 30.06 47.83 -23.65
N LEU A 130 30.97 47.13 -24.33
CA LEU A 130 30.88 45.67 -24.51
C LEU A 130 31.02 44.92 -23.19
N GLY A 131 31.91 45.38 -22.30
CA GLY A 131 32.06 44.85 -20.94
C GLY A 131 30.82 45.09 -20.07
N ALA A 132 30.26 46.30 -20.10
CA ALA A 132 29.04 46.65 -19.38
C ALA A 132 27.81 45.90 -19.93
N ALA A 133 27.71 45.73 -21.25
CA ALA A 133 26.66 44.93 -21.89
C ALA A 133 26.80 43.44 -21.52
N GLY A 134 28.02 42.88 -21.57
CA GLY A 134 28.28 41.51 -21.16
C GLY A 134 27.96 41.27 -19.68
N PHE A 135 28.37 42.18 -18.80
CA PHE A 135 28.02 42.16 -17.39
C PHE A 135 26.51 42.26 -17.16
N ALA A 136 25.82 43.19 -17.83
CA ALA A 136 24.37 43.36 -17.70
C ALA A 136 23.62 42.11 -18.19
N VAL A 137 24.00 41.55 -19.34
CA VAL A 137 23.41 40.30 -19.86
C VAL A 137 23.62 39.15 -18.88
N ALA A 138 24.83 38.96 -18.36
CA ALA A 138 25.11 37.92 -17.37
C ALA A 138 24.31 38.12 -16.07
N TYR A 139 24.30 39.34 -15.52
CA TYR A 139 23.58 39.68 -14.29
C TYR A 139 22.07 39.50 -14.44
N PHE A 140 21.46 39.99 -15.53
CA PHE A 140 20.03 39.80 -15.78
C PHE A 140 19.69 38.35 -16.12
N ALA A 141 20.57 37.60 -16.80
CA ALA A 141 20.36 36.17 -17.03
C ALA A 141 20.34 35.38 -15.72
N ILE A 142 21.33 35.57 -14.85
CA ILE A 142 21.40 34.92 -13.52
C ILE A 142 20.18 35.30 -12.68
N ASN A 143 19.85 36.59 -12.56
CA ASN A 143 18.70 37.04 -11.79
C ASN A 143 17.36 36.50 -12.33
N LYS A 144 17.20 36.40 -13.66
CA LYS A 144 16.01 35.80 -14.28
C LYS A 144 15.97 34.28 -14.09
N GLN A 145 17.11 33.59 -14.14
CA GLN A 145 17.24 32.17 -13.83
C GLN A 145 16.85 31.90 -12.37
N ASP A 146 17.45 32.58 -11.41
CA ASP A 146 17.11 32.49 -9.97
C ASP A 146 15.64 32.75 -9.71
N SER A 147 15.09 33.82 -10.32
CA SER A 147 13.68 34.15 -10.21
C SER A 147 12.78 33.07 -10.82
N SER A 148 13.24 32.38 -11.87
CA SER A 148 12.50 31.27 -12.50
C SER A 148 12.55 30.02 -11.64
N SER A 149 13.73 29.64 -11.14
CA SER A 149 13.92 28.52 -10.22
C SER A 149 13.07 28.68 -8.95
N LYS A 150 13.03 29.89 -8.36
CA LYS A 150 12.17 30.20 -7.20
C LYS A 150 10.67 30.01 -7.51
N ARG A 151 10.19 30.45 -8.68
CA ARG A 151 8.79 30.22 -9.10
C ARG A 151 8.50 28.74 -9.34
N ALA A 152 9.43 28.01 -9.98
CA ALA A 152 9.27 26.59 -10.23
C ALA A 152 9.21 25.80 -8.91
N MET A 153 10.11 26.06 -7.97
CA MET A 153 10.09 25.46 -6.63
C MET A 153 8.82 25.81 -5.85
N ALA A 154 8.37 27.07 -5.90
CA ALA A 154 7.12 27.48 -5.24
C ALA A 154 5.89 26.76 -5.82
N PHE A 155 5.83 26.60 -7.15
CA PHE A 155 4.77 25.82 -7.82
C PHE A 155 4.81 24.33 -7.45
N GLN A 156 5.99 23.71 -7.46
CA GLN A 156 6.16 22.30 -7.08
C GLN A 156 5.80 22.07 -5.61
N LYS A 157 6.16 23.00 -4.72
CA LYS A 157 5.76 22.97 -3.31
C LYS A 157 4.23 23.08 -3.15
N ALA A 158 3.59 24.02 -3.85
CA ALA A 158 2.13 24.15 -3.79
C ALA A 158 1.41 22.90 -4.32
N LYS A 159 1.87 22.32 -5.44
CA LYS A 159 1.34 21.05 -5.97
C LYS A 159 1.55 19.89 -4.99
N TYR A 160 2.71 19.81 -4.34
CA TYR A 160 3.00 18.81 -3.32
C TYR A 160 2.08 18.96 -2.10
N GLU A 161 1.91 20.18 -1.58
CA GLU A 161 1.04 20.46 -0.42
C GLU A 161 -0.44 20.16 -0.69
N GLN A 162 -0.90 20.31 -1.94
CA GLN A 162 -2.25 19.90 -2.37
C GLN A 162 -2.49 18.38 -2.34
N LYS A 163 -1.42 17.56 -2.41
CA LYS A 163 -1.49 16.09 -2.40
C LYS A 163 -1.30 15.44 -1.03
N ILE A 164 -1.03 16.25 0.01
CA ILE A 164 -0.95 15.75 1.38
C ILE A 164 -2.37 15.33 1.81
N VAL A 165 -2.51 14.08 2.29
CA VAL A 165 -3.78 13.55 2.80
C VAL A 165 -4.31 14.44 3.92
N ARG A 166 -5.46 15.06 3.68
CA ARG A 166 -6.03 16.10 4.55
C ARG A 166 -6.66 15.50 5.80
N GLY A 167 -6.56 16.22 6.92
CA GLY A 167 -7.20 15.85 8.20
C GLY A 167 -6.35 15.03 9.15
N GLY A 168 -5.19 14.52 8.71
CA GLY A 168 -4.19 13.91 9.59
C GLY A 168 -3.22 14.92 10.19
N ARG A 169 -2.26 14.41 10.96
CA ARG A 169 -1.10 15.19 11.39
C ARG A 169 -0.34 15.66 10.16
N ASN A 170 -0.30 16.98 9.96
CA ASN A 170 0.22 17.62 8.75
C ASN A 170 1.55 18.35 9.04
N PRO A 171 2.71 17.65 9.05
CA PRO A 171 3.96 18.35 8.84
C PRO A 171 4.02 18.79 7.36
N THR A 172 4.27 20.08 7.18
CA THR A 172 4.72 20.70 5.91
C THR A 172 5.89 19.93 5.30
N THR A 173 6.27 20.23 4.05
CA THR A 173 7.51 19.73 3.41
C THR A 173 8.66 19.51 4.42
N ASN A 174 8.94 18.24 4.73
CA ASN A 174 9.96 17.82 5.67
C ASN A 174 11.34 17.86 5.01
N LYS A 175 12.41 17.83 5.82
CA LYS A 175 13.78 17.66 5.28
C LYS A 175 13.95 16.34 4.54
N ASP A 176 13.14 15.35 4.91
CA ASP A 176 13.15 13.99 4.36
C ASP A 176 12.19 13.84 3.16
N ASP A 177 11.81 14.93 2.48
CA ASP A 177 11.04 14.82 1.23
C ASP A 177 11.96 14.76 0.01
N ILE A 178 11.72 13.80 -0.88
CA ILE A 178 12.56 13.62 -2.08
C ILE A 178 12.21 14.71 -3.07
N ILE A 179 13.20 15.55 -3.38
CA ILE A 179 13.20 16.44 -4.53
C ILE A 179 13.97 15.74 -5.66
N SER A 180 13.29 15.47 -6.76
CA SER A 180 13.89 14.84 -7.94
C SER A 180 14.86 15.80 -8.65
N ASP A 181 15.69 15.24 -9.54
CA ASP A 181 16.59 15.98 -10.47
C ASP A 181 15.85 17.01 -11.35
N ASP A 182 14.56 16.79 -11.63
CA ASP A 182 13.67 17.73 -12.33
C ASP A 182 12.91 18.69 -11.41
N GLY A 183 13.25 18.73 -10.12
CA GLY A 183 12.65 19.62 -9.12
C GLY A 183 11.26 19.19 -8.63
N VAL A 184 10.72 18.06 -9.09
CA VAL A 184 9.44 17.52 -8.60
C VAL A 184 9.63 16.96 -7.20
N ILE A 185 8.81 17.43 -6.26
CA ILE A 185 8.82 17.03 -4.85
C ILE A 185 7.81 15.89 -4.64
N GLY A 186 8.20 14.85 -3.90
CA GLY A 186 7.29 13.77 -3.47
C GLY A 186 6.79 12.81 -4.56
N ASN A 187 7.40 12.85 -5.74
CA ASN A 187 7.17 11.88 -6.83
C ASN A 187 8.55 11.51 -7.43
N PRO A 188 9.32 10.65 -6.73
CA PRO A 188 10.67 10.28 -7.15
C PRO A 188 10.66 9.43 -8.41
N LYS A 189 11.64 9.63 -9.32
CA LYS A 189 11.91 8.70 -10.44
C LYS A 189 12.44 7.35 -9.97
N PHE A 190 13.17 7.34 -8.87
CA PHE A 190 13.71 6.15 -8.21
C PHE A 190 13.77 6.40 -6.70
N TYR A 191 13.42 5.40 -5.89
CA TYR A 191 13.70 5.45 -4.46
C TYR A 191 15.21 5.25 -4.21
N PRO A 192 15.79 5.88 -3.16
CA PRO A 192 17.18 5.66 -2.79
C PRO A 192 17.50 4.17 -2.61
N ARG A 193 18.73 3.76 -2.96
CA ARG A 193 19.19 2.40 -2.70
C ARG A 193 19.27 2.18 -1.19
N SER A 194 18.78 1.03 -0.71
CA SER A 194 18.94 0.66 0.71
C SER A 194 20.41 0.62 1.10
N VAL A 195 20.74 1.35 2.16
CA VAL A 195 22.00 1.28 2.93
C VAL A 195 21.86 0.40 4.18
N CYS A 196 20.65 -0.07 4.47
CA CYS A 196 20.32 -0.86 5.64
C CYS A 196 20.56 -2.34 5.35
N GLU A 197 21.10 -3.13 6.27
CA GLU A 197 21.06 -4.60 6.17
C GLU A 197 19.64 -5.16 6.31
N LEU A 198 19.42 -6.44 5.97
CA LEU A 198 18.18 -7.16 6.27
C LEU A 198 18.24 -7.69 7.72
N PRO A 199 17.43 -7.16 8.66
CA PRO A 199 17.42 -7.65 10.04
C PRO A 199 16.95 -9.10 10.11
N ASN A 200 17.43 -9.86 11.08
CA ASN A 200 16.76 -11.07 11.51
C ASN A 200 15.55 -10.69 12.37
N TYR A 201 14.35 -10.76 11.82
CA TYR A 201 13.13 -10.56 12.60
C TYR A 201 12.82 -11.81 13.40
N VAL A 202 12.61 -11.64 14.71
CA VAL A 202 12.27 -12.72 15.63
C VAL A 202 11.09 -12.32 16.51
N SER A 203 10.38 -13.32 17.01
CA SER A 203 9.17 -13.24 17.80
C SER A 203 9.42 -13.97 19.10
N ARG A 204 9.64 -13.20 20.17
CA ARG A 204 9.98 -13.71 21.50
C ARG A 204 9.66 -12.67 22.57
N ASN A 205 9.51 -13.12 23.81
CA ASN A 205 9.12 -12.28 24.95
C ASN A 205 7.82 -11.47 24.69
N GLY A 206 6.86 -12.04 23.95
CA GLY A 206 5.60 -11.39 23.60
C GLY A 206 5.74 -10.19 22.66
N ARG A 207 6.87 -10.04 21.96
CA ARG A 207 7.20 -8.92 21.07
C ARG A 207 7.83 -9.38 19.77
N ILE A 208 7.66 -8.58 18.72
CA ILE A 208 8.50 -8.65 17.52
C ILE A 208 9.81 -7.92 17.85
N VAL A 209 10.94 -8.47 17.42
CA VAL A 209 12.27 -7.88 17.63
C VAL A 209 13.04 -7.94 16.31
N ALA A 210 13.54 -6.80 15.87
CA ALA A 210 14.48 -6.73 14.75
C ALA A 210 15.90 -6.86 15.30
N VAL A 211 16.64 -7.88 14.86
CA VAL A 211 18.01 -8.16 15.32
C VAL A 211 19.01 -7.90 14.19
N SER A 212 19.95 -6.99 14.43
CA SER A 212 21.06 -6.68 13.53
C SER A 212 22.09 -7.82 13.50
N ALA A 213 22.87 -7.93 12.42
CA ALA A 213 24.01 -8.84 12.33
C ALA A 213 25.09 -8.58 13.40
N ASN A 214 25.14 -7.36 13.97
CA ASN A 214 26.04 -7.03 15.09
C ASN A 214 25.48 -7.38 16.48
N GLY A 215 24.26 -7.93 16.57
CA GLY A 215 23.59 -8.27 17.83
C GLY A 215 22.77 -7.14 18.47
N THR A 216 22.64 -5.98 17.83
CA THR A 216 21.72 -4.91 18.28
C THR A 216 20.28 -5.38 18.12
N GLU A 217 19.50 -5.30 19.19
CA GLU A 217 18.08 -5.70 19.20
C GLU A 217 17.16 -4.50 19.38
N VAL A 218 16.13 -4.42 18.54
CA VAL A 218 15.10 -3.37 18.59
C VAL A 218 13.73 -4.04 18.70
N PRO A 219 13.10 -4.06 19.89
CA PRO A 219 11.72 -4.53 20.04
C PRO A 219 10.75 -3.58 19.34
N LEU A 220 9.66 -4.13 18.79
CA LEU A 220 8.66 -3.45 17.99
C LEU A 220 7.25 -3.84 18.45
N GLN A 221 6.39 -2.83 18.60
CA GLN A 221 4.93 -2.97 18.59
C GLN A 221 4.37 -2.37 17.29
N ILE A 222 3.29 -2.95 16.80
CA ILE A 222 2.70 -2.66 15.49
C ILE A 222 1.46 -1.80 15.64
N LYS A 223 1.53 -0.56 15.16
CA LYS A 223 0.37 0.24 14.76
C LYS A 223 0.28 0.13 13.24
N GLY A 224 -0.40 -0.93 12.77
CA GLY A 224 -0.47 -1.28 11.36
C GLY A 224 -1.78 -0.91 10.70
N VAL A 225 -1.77 -0.85 9.36
CA VAL A 225 -2.99 -0.86 8.54
C VAL A 225 -2.97 -2.03 7.56
N ASN A 226 -4.13 -2.52 7.17
CA ASN A 226 -4.29 -3.32 5.96
C ASN A 226 -4.47 -2.39 4.75
N TRP A 227 -3.71 -2.59 3.68
CA TRP A 227 -3.86 -1.85 2.41
C TRP A 227 -4.12 -2.84 1.28
N PHE A 228 -5.40 -3.02 0.94
CA PHE A 228 -5.85 -4.09 0.04
C PHE A 228 -5.99 -3.61 -1.43
N GLY A 229 -6.16 -4.57 -2.34
CA GLY A 229 -6.33 -4.40 -3.78
C GLY A 229 -5.49 -5.38 -4.61
N MET A 230 -4.32 -5.78 -4.12
CA MET A 230 -3.40 -6.67 -4.87
C MET A 230 -3.89 -8.12 -4.95
N GLU A 231 -4.72 -8.54 -4.01
CA GLU A 231 -5.43 -9.82 -3.92
C GLU A 231 -6.70 -9.90 -4.79
N THR A 232 -7.07 -8.81 -5.48
CA THR A 232 -8.30 -8.67 -6.28
C THR A 232 -8.05 -8.82 -7.79
N GLY A 233 -9.10 -8.61 -8.60
CA GLY A 233 -9.03 -8.45 -10.06
C GLY A 233 -8.09 -7.35 -10.54
N GLN A 234 -7.78 -6.36 -9.70
CA GLN A 234 -6.89 -5.26 -10.06
C GLN A 234 -5.41 -5.67 -10.06
N ALA A 235 -5.03 -6.67 -9.27
CA ALA A 235 -3.64 -7.10 -9.06
C ALA A 235 -2.69 -5.93 -8.68
N ALA A 236 -3.23 -4.89 -8.06
CA ALA A 236 -2.57 -3.64 -7.66
C ALA A 236 -3.31 -3.03 -6.46
N PRO A 237 -2.61 -2.36 -5.52
CA PRO A 237 -3.25 -1.81 -4.34
C PRO A 237 -4.11 -0.59 -4.75
N LEU A 238 -5.24 -0.40 -4.07
CA LEU A 238 -6.16 0.69 -4.41
C LEU A 238 -5.59 2.07 -4.01
N GLY A 239 -6.18 3.12 -4.56
CA GLY A 239 -5.83 4.52 -4.33
C GLY A 239 -4.81 5.09 -5.32
N LEU A 240 -4.05 4.29 -6.08
CA LEU A 240 -2.88 4.77 -6.83
C LEU A 240 -3.14 5.57 -8.12
N TRP A 241 -4.40 5.88 -8.44
CA TRP A 241 -4.83 6.53 -9.69
C TRP A 241 -4.77 8.07 -9.70
N ASP A 242 -4.15 8.68 -8.67
CA ASP A 242 -3.92 10.13 -8.45
C ASP A 242 -4.25 11.04 -9.64
N ASN A 243 -5.27 11.89 -9.48
CA ASN A 243 -5.66 12.90 -10.45
C ASN A 243 -6.06 14.21 -9.75
N ASN A 244 -6.78 15.10 -10.44
CA ASN A 244 -7.16 16.41 -9.87
C ASN A 244 -8.29 16.31 -8.84
N ASP A 245 -9.09 15.24 -8.88
CA ASP A 245 -10.35 15.11 -8.14
C ASP A 245 -10.26 14.04 -7.04
N ASN A 246 -9.55 12.93 -7.28
CA ASN A 246 -9.36 11.84 -6.33
C ASN A 246 -8.09 11.00 -6.57
N GLY A 247 -7.85 10.03 -5.70
CA GLY A 247 -6.69 9.16 -5.74
C GLY A 247 -5.46 9.80 -5.08
N THR A 248 -4.39 9.03 -4.97
CA THR A 248 -3.16 9.43 -4.28
C THR A 248 -1.98 8.59 -4.79
N THR A 249 -0.80 8.77 -4.21
CA THR A 249 0.41 8.04 -4.59
C THR A 249 0.93 7.21 -3.42
N ALA A 250 1.67 6.14 -3.72
CA ALA A 250 2.31 5.33 -2.68
C ALA A 250 3.27 6.17 -1.80
N TYR A 251 3.84 7.25 -2.37
CA TYR A 251 4.68 8.19 -1.63
C TYR A 251 3.87 8.99 -0.60
N MET A 252 2.71 9.52 -1.00
CA MET A 252 1.83 10.29 -0.12
C MET A 252 1.19 9.41 0.95
N LEU A 253 0.81 8.17 0.62
CA LEU A 253 0.35 7.20 1.62
C LEU A 253 1.47 6.83 2.62
N ALA A 254 2.69 6.56 2.15
CA ALA A 254 3.82 6.31 3.04
C ALA A 254 4.11 7.52 3.96
N LYS A 255 3.98 8.75 3.45
CA LYS A 255 4.06 9.97 4.28
C LYS A 255 2.91 10.05 5.28
N PHE A 256 1.66 9.88 4.87
CA PHE A 256 0.49 9.96 5.75
C PHE A 256 0.55 8.93 6.88
N LEU A 257 0.86 7.67 6.58
CA LEU A 257 1.08 6.62 7.58
C LEU A 257 2.24 6.98 8.51
N GLY A 258 3.32 7.53 7.93
CA GLY A 258 4.43 8.14 8.64
C GLY A 258 3.98 9.16 9.68
N ASP A 259 3.43 10.28 9.23
CA ASP A 259 3.12 11.43 10.07
C ASP A 259 2.08 11.11 11.18
N ASN A 260 1.27 10.05 10.98
CA ASN A 260 0.26 9.57 11.94
C ASN A 260 0.70 8.31 12.74
N ASN A 261 2.01 8.09 12.87
CA ASN A 261 2.65 7.04 13.68
C ASN A 261 2.33 5.57 13.28
N PHE A 262 1.66 5.31 12.16
CA PHE A 262 1.54 3.95 11.64
C PHE A 262 2.91 3.46 11.17
N ASN A 263 3.34 2.30 11.66
CA ASN A 263 4.69 1.77 11.44
C ASN A 263 4.73 0.49 10.60
N ALA A 264 3.59 -0.09 10.22
CA ALA A 264 3.53 -1.23 9.33
C ALA A 264 2.33 -1.25 8.38
N VAL A 265 2.45 -1.98 7.27
CA VAL A 265 1.35 -2.30 6.35
C VAL A 265 1.27 -3.83 6.20
N ARG A 266 0.09 -4.41 6.43
CA ARG A 266 -0.24 -5.76 5.95
C ARG A 266 -0.75 -5.59 4.52
N LEU A 267 -0.15 -6.34 3.60
CA LEU A 267 -0.37 -6.23 2.16
C LEU A 267 -0.97 -7.57 1.67
N PRO A 268 -2.30 -7.67 1.56
CA PRO A 268 -3.00 -8.79 0.94
C PRO A 268 -2.51 -9.09 -0.49
N LEU A 269 -2.23 -10.36 -0.80
CA LEU A 269 -1.79 -10.85 -2.11
C LEU A 269 -2.64 -12.05 -2.57
N MET A 270 -2.63 -12.34 -3.88
CA MET A 270 -3.23 -13.55 -4.45
C MET A 270 -2.15 -14.56 -4.87
N ALA A 271 -2.29 -15.83 -4.48
CA ALA A 271 -1.37 -16.89 -4.86
C ALA A 271 -1.23 -17.03 -6.39
N THR A 272 -2.34 -17.07 -7.13
CA THR A 272 -2.30 -17.12 -8.61
C THR A 272 -1.58 -15.91 -9.24
N TRP A 273 -1.72 -14.70 -8.70
CA TRP A 273 -1.02 -13.53 -9.26
C TRP A 273 0.50 -13.53 -9.00
N ILE A 274 0.94 -14.15 -7.91
CA ILE A 274 2.37 -14.42 -7.65
C ILE A 274 2.89 -15.45 -8.67
N LEU A 275 2.18 -16.57 -8.83
CA LEU A 275 2.55 -17.67 -9.74
C LEU A 275 2.62 -17.25 -11.21
N GLU A 276 1.60 -16.53 -11.68
CA GLU A 276 1.56 -16.00 -13.06
C GLU A 276 2.42 -14.75 -13.26
N ASN A 277 2.95 -14.16 -12.17
CA ASN A 277 3.56 -12.84 -12.12
C ASN A 277 2.71 -11.79 -12.88
N LYS A 278 1.41 -11.76 -12.55
CA LYS A 278 0.33 -11.08 -13.27
C LYS A 278 0.69 -9.63 -13.65
N LYS A 279 0.40 -9.19 -14.88
CA LYS A 279 0.46 -7.75 -15.18
C LYS A 279 -0.64 -7.02 -14.40
N PRO A 280 -0.33 -6.02 -13.55
CA PRO A 280 -1.34 -5.27 -12.81
C PRO A 280 -2.28 -4.51 -13.74
N ASN A 281 -3.48 -4.19 -13.26
CA ASN A 281 -4.33 -3.22 -13.94
C ASN A 281 -3.66 -1.83 -13.84
N VAL A 282 -3.19 -1.34 -14.99
CA VAL A 282 -2.50 -0.04 -15.07
C VAL A 282 -3.48 1.13 -15.04
N ASP A 283 -4.77 0.90 -15.32
CA ASP A 283 -5.78 1.97 -15.37
C ASP A 283 -6.10 2.51 -13.97
N ILE A 284 -5.79 1.76 -12.91
CA ILE A 284 -5.90 2.21 -11.52
C ILE A 284 -4.58 2.74 -10.92
N ILE A 285 -3.55 2.98 -11.75
CA ILE A 285 -2.25 3.49 -11.32
C ILE A 285 -1.83 4.67 -12.21
N ASN A 286 -1.76 5.89 -11.65
CA ASN A 286 -1.14 7.00 -12.35
C ASN A 286 0.39 6.83 -12.30
N VAL A 287 0.96 6.24 -13.37
CA VAL A 287 2.41 6.02 -13.53
C VAL A 287 3.22 7.30 -13.65
N GLN A 288 2.61 8.43 -14.01
CA GLN A 288 3.31 9.74 -14.05
C GLN A 288 3.43 10.37 -12.67
N GLU A 289 2.58 9.95 -11.72
CA GLU A 289 2.57 10.42 -10.34
C GLU A 289 3.17 9.38 -9.36
N ASN A 290 3.36 8.14 -9.82
CA ASN A 290 4.07 7.06 -9.12
C ASN A 290 5.35 6.63 -9.88
N ARG A 291 6.17 7.59 -10.36
CA ARG A 291 7.28 7.33 -11.33
C ARG A 291 8.31 6.30 -10.87
N GLY A 292 8.54 6.19 -9.56
CA GLY A 292 9.48 5.24 -8.94
C GLY A 292 8.95 3.82 -8.77
N ILE A 293 7.74 3.51 -9.24
CA ILE A 293 7.08 2.20 -9.11
C ILE A 293 6.91 1.56 -10.49
N SER A 294 7.38 0.32 -10.63
CA SER A 294 7.31 -0.40 -11.90
C SER A 294 6.05 -1.26 -12.00
N VAL A 295 5.17 -0.91 -12.94
CA VAL A 295 3.92 -1.65 -13.25
C VAL A 295 4.12 -2.74 -14.31
N ALA A 296 5.35 -3.20 -14.54
CA ALA A 296 5.65 -4.20 -15.57
C ALA A 296 5.02 -5.57 -15.26
N ASN A 297 4.99 -5.97 -13.99
CA ASN A 297 4.37 -7.20 -13.49
C ASN A 297 4.13 -7.12 -11.98
N TYR A 298 3.42 -8.10 -11.42
CA TYR A 298 3.02 -8.16 -10.01
C TYR A 298 4.22 -8.01 -9.08
N MET A 299 5.29 -8.77 -9.34
CA MET A 299 6.50 -8.73 -8.53
C MET A 299 7.26 -7.39 -8.64
N SER A 300 7.26 -6.73 -9.79
CA SER A 300 7.86 -5.39 -9.91
C SER A 300 7.04 -4.32 -9.16
N LEU A 301 5.71 -4.48 -9.13
CA LEU A 301 4.81 -3.59 -8.39
C LEU A 301 5.00 -3.75 -6.88
N ILE A 302 4.99 -4.99 -6.35
CA ILE A 302 5.29 -5.29 -4.94
C ILE A 302 6.61 -4.63 -4.54
N LYS A 303 7.69 -4.84 -5.31
CA LYS A 303 9.01 -4.25 -5.04
C LYS A 303 9.00 -2.71 -5.00
N GLY A 304 8.18 -2.06 -5.83
CA GLY A 304 8.01 -0.61 -5.84
C GLY A 304 7.26 -0.10 -4.61
N VAL A 305 6.15 -0.74 -4.26
CA VAL A 305 5.37 -0.44 -3.04
C VAL A 305 6.21 -0.65 -1.79
N VAL A 306 6.97 -1.76 -1.72
CA VAL A 306 7.88 -2.05 -0.60
C VAL A 306 8.90 -0.93 -0.41
N LYS A 307 9.53 -0.45 -1.50
CA LYS A 307 10.51 0.65 -1.45
C LYS A 307 9.90 1.99 -1.06
N ALA A 308 8.65 2.27 -1.46
CA ALA A 308 7.93 3.47 -1.06
C ALA A 308 7.70 3.52 0.47
N LEU A 309 7.26 2.41 1.06
CA LEU A 309 7.04 2.28 2.50
C LEU A 309 8.37 2.21 3.28
N GLN A 310 9.37 1.51 2.74
CA GLN A 310 10.72 1.42 3.30
C GLN A 310 11.37 2.78 3.51
N TYR A 311 11.21 3.69 2.54
CA TYR A 311 11.75 5.05 2.60
C TYR A 311 11.27 5.83 3.83
N ARG A 312 10.10 5.46 4.39
CA ARG A 312 9.53 6.04 5.61
C ARG A 312 9.70 5.15 6.85
N GLY A 313 10.53 4.11 6.78
CA GLY A 313 10.71 3.16 7.88
C GLY A 313 9.44 2.40 8.27
N ILE A 314 8.55 2.14 7.30
CA ILE A 314 7.31 1.39 7.50
C ILE A 314 7.55 -0.08 7.13
N GLY A 315 7.29 -0.97 8.08
CA GLY A 315 7.40 -2.41 7.93
C GLY A 315 6.30 -3.00 7.06
N ILE A 316 6.54 -4.20 6.52
CA ILE A 316 5.57 -4.91 5.66
C ILE A 316 5.39 -6.35 6.10
N LEU A 317 4.13 -6.75 6.19
CA LEU A 317 3.70 -8.13 6.30
C LEU A 317 3.03 -8.52 4.98
N LEU A 318 3.58 -9.51 4.28
CA LEU A 318 2.98 -10.04 3.06
C LEU A 318 1.88 -11.04 3.46
N SER A 319 0.62 -10.79 3.14
CA SER A 319 -0.47 -11.70 3.49
C SER A 319 -0.88 -12.56 2.30
N MET A 320 -0.85 -13.88 2.48
CA MET A 320 -1.35 -14.84 1.49
C MET A 320 -2.89 -14.88 1.57
N HIS A 321 -3.51 -13.89 0.94
CA HIS A 321 -4.89 -13.52 1.24
C HIS A 321 -5.90 -14.35 0.44
N THR A 322 -5.79 -14.36 -0.89
CA THR A 322 -6.68 -15.13 -1.78
C THR A 322 -5.92 -16.22 -2.55
N LEU A 323 -6.62 -17.31 -2.90
CA LEU A 323 -6.06 -18.30 -3.83
C LEU A 323 -6.25 -17.85 -5.26
N THR A 324 -7.49 -17.50 -5.63
CA THR A 324 -7.90 -17.06 -6.96
C THR A 324 -8.92 -15.92 -6.89
N LEU A 325 -9.27 -15.33 -8.04
CA LEU A 325 -10.32 -14.30 -8.16
C LEU A 325 -11.72 -14.69 -7.66
N LYS A 326 -11.99 -15.98 -7.45
CA LYS A 326 -13.30 -16.50 -7.04
C LYS A 326 -13.25 -17.26 -5.72
N ASP A 327 -12.08 -17.40 -5.14
CA ASP A 327 -11.86 -18.17 -3.93
C ASP A 327 -10.81 -17.51 -3.05
N ASN A 328 -11.29 -16.85 -2.00
CA ASN A 328 -10.46 -16.30 -0.94
C ASN A 328 -9.73 -17.42 -0.17
N GLY A 329 -10.13 -18.69 -0.34
CA GLY A 329 -9.44 -19.86 0.14
C GLY A 329 -9.95 -20.30 1.50
N ALA A 330 -10.92 -21.22 1.53
CA ALA A 330 -11.38 -21.87 2.76
C ALA A 330 -10.28 -22.70 3.45
N LEU A 331 -9.23 -23.06 2.70
CA LEU A 331 -7.95 -23.63 3.10
C LEU A 331 -6.85 -22.91 2.30
N TRP A 332 -5.58 -23.24 2.54
CA TRP A 332 -4.43 -22.75 1.75
C TRP A 332 -4.27 -23.45 0.38
N TYR A 333 -5.24 -24.29 -0.02
CA TYR A 333 -5.30 -24.95 -1.31
C TYR A 333 -6.74 -25.19 -1.76
N ASN A 334 -6.94 -25.35 -3.07
CA ASN A 334 -8.19 -25.77 -3.70
C ASN A 334 -7.90 -26.65 -4.94
N ALA A 335 -8.84 -26.76 -5.88
CA ALA A 335 -8.65 -27.53 -7.10
C ALA A 335 -7.72 -26.86 -8.15
N ASP A 336 -7.68 -25.52 -8.17
CA ASP A 336 -6.90 -24.74 -9.13
C ASP A 336 -5.47 -24.48 -8.62
N VAL A 337 -5.35 -24.17 -7.32
CA VAL A 337 -4.13 -23.92 -6.56
C VAL A 337 -3.95 -25.08 -5.58
N SER A 338 -3.17 -26.09 -5.98
CA SER A 338 -2.74 -27.16 -5.07
C SER A 338 -1.80 -26.62 -3.98
N GLU A 339 -1.61 -27.37 -2.90
CA GLU A 339 -0.67 -26.98 -1.84
C GLU A 339 0.75 -26.73 -2.39
N GLU A 340 1.26 -27.56 -3.31
CA GLU A 340 2.58 -27.32 -3.90
C GLU A 340 2.64 -26.02 -4.73
N LYS A 341 1.56 -25.64 -5.44
CA LYS A 341 1.49 -24.32 -6.09
C LYS A 341 1.46 -23.19 -5.07
N PHE A 342 0.79 -23.38 -3.93
CA PHE A 342 0.82 -22.41 -2.85
C PHE A 342 2.24 -22.25 -2.29
N LEU A 343 2.96 -23.35 -2.04
CA LEU A 343 4.37 -23.34 -1.63
C LEU A 343 5.30 -22.73 -2.70
N GLU A 344 5.08 -22.99 -3.98
CA GLU A 344 5.80 -22.35 -5.09
C GLU A 344 5.62 -20.82 -5.08
N SER A 345 4.44 -20.31 -4.69
CA SER A 345 4.24 -18.87 -4.52
C SER A 345 5.08 -18.29 -3.37
N ILE A 346 5.29 -19.03 -2.28
CA ILE A 346 6.20 -18.67 -1.18
C ILE A 346 7.65 -18.63 -1.67
N ASP A 347 8.06 -19.61 -2.48
CA ASP A 347 9.40 -19.65 -3.10
C ASP A 347 9.64 -18.47 -4.04
N ILE A 348 8.61 -18.05 -4.79
CA ILE A 348 8.66 -16.85 -5.64
C ILE A 348 8.82 -15.59 -4.78
N LEU A 349 8.11 -15.46 -3.67
CA LEU A 349 8.22 -14.31 -2.75
C LEU A 349 9.63 -14.25 -2.13
N THR A 350 10.08 -15.31 -1.45
CA THR A 350 11.37 -15.33 -0.74
C THR A 350 12.55 -15.06 -1.68
N LYS A 351 12.63 -15.76 -2.82
CA LYS A 351 13.66 -15.59 -3.87
C LYS A 351 13.77 -14.15 -4.39
N ASN A 352 12.65 -13.43 -4.43
CA ASN A 352 12.59 -12.06 -4.96
C ASN A 352 12.80 -10.97 -3.91
N LEU A 353 12.35 -11.21 -2.68
CA LEU A 353 12.15 -10.19 -1.66
C LEU A 353 12.98 -10.41 -0.38
N CYS A 354 13.55 -11.59 -0.14
CA CYS A 354 14.50 -11.82 0.96
C CYS A 354 15.87 -11.20 0.64
N LYS A 355 15.94 -9.86 0.60
CA LYS A 355 17.13 -9.10 0.20
C LYS A 355 17.23 -7.81 0.98
N GLN A 356 18.44 -7.30 1.09
CA GLN A 356 18.77 -5.99 1.65
C GLN A 356 17.91 -4.83 1.09
N GLU A 357 17.55 -4.89 -0.18
CA GLU A 357 16.67 -3.89 -0.84
C GLU A 357 15.23 -3.84 -0.31
N TYR A 358 14.80 -4.83 0.48
CA TYR A 358 13.44 -5.01 0.98
C TYR A 358 13.45 -5.32 2.49
N TRP A 359 14.44 -4.77 3.21
CA TRP A 359 14.75 -5.06 4.61
C TRP A 359 13.58 -4.84 5.59
N ASN A 360 12.60 -4.02 5.21
CA ASN A 360 11.41 -3.72 5.99
C ASN A 360 10.31 -4.81 5.90
N ILE A 361 10.48 -5.85 5.09
CA ILE A 361 9.57 -7.01 5.11
C ILE A 361 9.91 -7.89 6.31
N MET A 362 8.95 -8.03 7.23
CA MET A 362 9.11 -8.81 8.47
C MET A 362 8.77 -10.30 8.30
N GLY A 363 8.01 -10.65 7.26
CA GLY A 363 7.71 -12.02 6.90
C GLY A 363 6.40 -12.19 6.14
N ILE A 364 5.85 -13.40 6.25
CA ILE A 364 4.62 -13.81 5.58
C ILE A 364 3.56 -14.18 6.61
N ASP A 365 2.36 -13.68 6.39
CA ASP A 365 1.12 -14.20 6.96
C ASP A 365 0.63 -15.34 6.08
N LEU A 366 0.62 -16.54 6.69
CA LEU A 366 0.75 -17.81 5.98
C LEU A 366 -0.50 -18.17 5.18
N LYS A 367 -1.69 -17.76 5.66
CA LYS A 367 -2.96 -17.84 4.94
C LYS A 367 -4.02 -17.04 5.71
N ASN A 368 -4.63 -16.08 5.03
CA ASN A 368 -5.79 -15.34 5.55
C ASN A 368 -6.99 -16.25 5.76
N GLU A 369 -7.60 -16.23 6.93
CA GLU A 369 -8.94 -16.77 7.22
C GLU A 369 -9.22 -18.20 6.69
N PRO A 370 -8.46 -19.23 7.10
CA PRO A 370 -8.69 -20.63 6.72
C PRO A 370 -9.92 -21.22 7.46
N PHE A 371 -11.10 -20.72 7.12
CA PHE A 371 -12.35 -20.98 7.85
C PHE A 371 -12.91 -22.41 7.73
N LYS A 372 -12.37 -23.25 6.84
CA LYS A 372 -12.63 -24.71 6.84
C LYS A 372 -11.44 -25.53 7.33
N GLY A 373 -10.42 -24.87 7.90
CA GLY A 373 -9.30 -25.51 8.55
C GLY A 373 -9.70 -26.20 9.86
N THR A 374 -9.00 -27.26 10.19
CA THR A 374 -9.01 -27.90 11.51
C THR A 374 -7.68 -27.62 12.23
N TRP A 375 -7.53 -28.03 13.49
CA TRP A 375 -6.32 -27.77 14.26
C TRP A 375 -5.88 -28.98 15.11
N GLY A 376 -4.72 -29.55 14.78
CA GLY A 376 -4.08 -30.61 15.56
C GLY A 376 -4.73 -31.98 15.45
N ASP A 377 -5.45 -32.26 14.35
CA ASP A 377 -6.03 -33.58 14.05
C ASP A 377 -5.18 -34.42 13.08
N GLY A 378 -4.13 -33.83 12.48
CA GLY A 378 -3.26 -34.48 11.49
C GLY A 378 -3.94 -34.74 10.14
N GLY A 379 -5.14 -34.21 9.92
CA GLY A 379 -5.92 -34.34 8.69
C GLY A 379 -5.41 -33.44 7.56
N LYS A 380 -5.99 -33.60 6.37
CA LYS A 380 -5.67 -32.75 5.22
C LYS A 380 -6.02 -31.27 5.44
N THR A 381 -7.05 -31.03 6.25
CA THR A 381 -7.53 -29.70 6.65
C THR A 381 -6.79 -29.11 7.84
N ASP A 382 -5.85 -29.84 8.46
CA ASP A 382 -5.16 -29.37 9.67
C ASP A 382 -4.28 -28.15 9.35
N PHE A 383 -4.78 -26.96 9.68
CA PHE A 383 -4.08 -25.71 9.43
C PHE A 383 -2.84 -25.54 10.30
N ARG A 384 -2.73 -26.27 11.42
CA ARG A 384 -1.47 -26.33 12.19
C ARG A 384 -0.38 -26.98 11.34
N GLU A 385 -0.68 -28.13 10.75
CA GLU A 385 0.26 -28.85 9.87
C GLU A 385 0.49 -28.11 8.55
N GLY A 386 -0.54 -27.46 7.99
CA GLY A 386 -0.40 -26.56 6.84
C GLY A 386 0.57 -25.40 7.13
N SER A 387 0.37 -24.70 8.26
CA SER A 387 1.23 -23.61 8.72
C SER A 387 2.68 -24.04 8.90
N LEU A 388 2.93 -25.23 9.47
CA LEU A 388 4.27 -25.80 9.58
C LEU A 388 4.94 -25.96 8.21
N ARG A 389 4.23 -26.49 7.20
CA ARG A 389 4.78 -26.68 5.85
C ARG A 389 5.05 -25.35 5.13
N ILE A 390 4.12 -24.41 5.19
CA ILE A 390 4.25 -23.08 4.56
C ILE A 390 5.39 -22.29 5.20
N ALA A 391 5.43 -22.22 6.54
CA ALA A 391 6.47 -21.47 7.25
C ALA A 391 7.85 -22.10 7.10
N ASN A 392 7.97 -23.43 7.11
CA ASN A 392 9.27 -24.07 6.91
C ASN A 392 9.80 -23.84 5.48
N ARG A 393 8.96 -23.91 4.43
CA ARG A 393 9.35 -23.52 3.06
C ARG A 393 9.77 -22.04 2.99
N MET A 394 9.03 -21.14 3.65
CA MET A 394 9.42 -19.73 3.76
C MET A 394 10.80 -19.56 4.43
N LEU A 395 11.07 -20.28 5.52
CA LEU A 395 12.30 -20.17 6.29
C LEU A 395 13.52 -20.81 5.58
N GLU A 396 13.30 -21.83 4.74
CA GLU A 396 14.31 -22.35 3.81
C GLU A 396 14.72 -21.29 2.77
N GLY A 397 13.76 -20.50 2.26
CA GLY A 397 14.02 -19.40 1.34
C GLY A 397 14.48 -18.09 2.01
N CYS A 398 14.14 -17.87 3.28
CA CYS A 398 14.45 -16.66 4.04
C CYS A 398 14.47 -16.88 5.57
N ASP A 399 15.63 -17.22 6.13
CA ASP A 399 15.81 -17.43 7.57
C ASP A 399 15.61 -16.15 8.43
N LYS A 400 15.54 -14.98 7.80
CA LYS A 400 15.36 -13.66 8.45
C LYS A 400 13.91 -13.27 8.69
N TRP A 401 12.95 -13.94 8.06
CA TRP A 401 11.51 -13.65 8.19
C TRP A 401 10.85 -14.42 9.33
N MET A 402 9.63 -14.03 9.69
CA MET A 402 8.73 -14.72 10.62
C MET A 402 7.48 -15.21 9.90
N GLY A 403 6.84 -16.25 10.42
CA GLY A 403 5.54 -16.74 9.95
C GLY A 403 4.42 -16.29 10.89
N PHE A 404 3.42 -15.61 10.34
CA PHE A 404 2.26 -15.12 11.08
C PHE A 404 1.12 -16.12 10.90
N VAL A 405 0.58 -16.60 12.03
CA VAL A 405 -0.34 -17.73 12.12
C VAL A 405 -1.69 -17.24 12.63
N GLU A 406 -2.66 -17.19 11.73
CA GLU A 406 -4.06 -16.93 12.06
C GLU A 406 -4.74 -18.18 12.68
N GLY A 407 -5.98 -18.03 13.12
CA GLY A 407 -6.84 -19.12 13.58
C GLY A 407 -7.68 -19.76 12.47
N VAL A 408 -8.45 -20.80 12.85
CA VAL A 408 -9.49 -21.39 12.00
C VAL A 408 -10.88 -20.83 12.37
N ASN A 409 -11.96 -21.38 11.81
CA ASN A 409 -13.32 -21.11 12.28
C ASN A 409 -13.94 -22.36 12.92
N GLY A 410 -14.83 -22.18 13.88
CA GLY A 410 -15.58 -23.25 14.50
C GLY A 410 -16.72 -22.72 15.36
N GLN A 411 -17.72 -23.57 15.59
CA GLN A 411 -18.78 -23.29 16.57
C GLN A 411 -18.23 -23.51 17.99
N ARG A 412 -18.53 -22.56 18.88
CA ARG A 412 -18.05 -22.48 20.26
C ARG A 412 -19.18 -22.14 21.21
N SER A 413 -18.89 -22.29 22.50
CA SER A 413 -19.70 -21.79 23.59
C SER A 413 -18.80 -21.19 24.66
N VAL A 414 -19.17 -20.04 25.20
CA VAL A 414 -18.48 -19.37 26.31
C VAL A 414 -19.51 -18.88 27.33
N THR A 415 -19.24 -19.10 28.62
CA THR A 415 -20.09 -18.57 29.69
C THR A 415 -19.58 -17.19 30.12
N ILE A 416 -20.44 -16.17 30.05
CA ILE A 416 -20.12 -14.81 30.48
C ILE A 416 -21.26 -14.31 31.37
N ASP A 417 -20.94 -13.72 32.53
CA ASP A 417 -21.90 -13.24 33.52
C ASP A 417 -22.95 -14.29 33.99
N GLY A 418 -22.67 -15.58 33.79
CA GLY A 418 -23.59 -16.70 34.08
C GLY A 418 -24.54 -17.08 32.94
N GLU A 419 -24.53 -16.37 31.82
CA GLU A 419 -25.22 -16.75 30.57
C GLU A 419 -24.26 -17.53 29.66
N GLU A 420 -24.77 -18.58 28.99
CA GLU A 420 -24.04 -19.34 27.98
C GLU A 420 -24.27 -18.75 26.59
N PHE A 421 -23.20 -18.29 25.94
CA PHE A 421 -23.22 -17.73 24.59
C PHE A 421 -22.65 -18.74 23.59
N GLY A 422 -23.52 -19.34 22.78
CA GLY A 422 -23.11 -20.01 21.55
C GLY A 422 -22.68 -19.00 20.49
N TYR A 423 -21.50 -19.18 19.90
CA TYR A 423 -20.96 -18.29 18.88
C TYR A 423 -20.14 -19.06 17.84
N TYR A 424 -19.81 -18.40 16.72
CA TYR A 424 -18.77 -18.88 15.80
C TYR A 424 -17.52 -18.02 15.97
N ASP A 425 -16.36 -18.67 16.05
CA ASP A 425 -15.05 -18.00 15.94
C ASP A 425 -15.06 -17.03 14.76
N TRP A 426 -14.42 -15.87 14.87
CA TRP A 426 -14.16 -15.08 13.67
C TRP A 426 -13.36 -15.94 12.68
N TYR A 427 -13.56 -15.72 11.38
CA TYR A 427 -12.67 -16.32 10.39
C TYR A 427 -11.25 -15.79 10.67
N GLY A 428 -10.24 -16.67 10.68
CA GLY A 428 -8.90 -16.28 11.16
C GLY A 428 -8.78 -16.13 12.69
N GLY A 429 -9.83 -16.35 13.49
CA GLY A 429 -9.83 -16.09 14.94
C GLY A 429 -9.65 -17.32 15.84
N GLY A 430 -10.15 -18.49 15.45
CA GLY A 430 -10.21 -19.67 16.33
C GLY A 430 -8.87 -20.36 16.55
N LEU A 431 -8.18 -20.06 17.66
CA LEU A 431 -6.89 -20.66 18.03
C LEU A 431 -6.97 -21.61 19.24
N GLN A 432 -8.16 -21.93 19.76
CA GLN A 432 -8.32 -22.76 20.97
C GLN A 432 -7.66 -24.15 20.88
N GLY A 433 -7.48 -24.68 19.65
CA GLY A 433 -6.73 -25.91 19.40
C GLY A 433 -5.28 -25.85 19.89
N ALA A 434 -4.66 -24.67 19.89
CA ALA A 434 -3.29 -24.45 20.38
C ALA A 434 -3.13 -24.74 21.89
N LYS A 435 -4.22 -24.72 22.69
CA LYS A 435 -4.22 -25.18 24.09
C LYS A 435 -3.86 -26.68 24.22
N LYS A 436 -4.18 -27.48 23.19
CA LYS A 436 -3.96 -28.94 23.15
C LYS A 436 -2.70 -29.31 22.36
N VAL A 437 -2.53 -28.69 21.19
CA VAL A 437 -1.40 -28.94 20.28
C VAL A 437 -0.87 -27.60 19.79
N GLY A 438 0.22 -27.15 20.43
CA GLY A 438 0.94 -25.94 20.04
C GLY A 438 1.70 -26.09 18.72
N LEU A 439 2.40 -25.04 18.33
CA LEU A 439 3.14 -24.95 17.08
C LEU A 439 4.50 -24.26 17.30
N GLU A 440 5.55 -24.84 16.73
CA GLU A 440 6.91 -24.30 16.66
C GLU A 440 7.44 -24.60 15.24
N PHE A 441 8.07 -23.62 14.58
CA PHE A 441 8.67 -23.81 13.25
C PHE A 441 10.07 -24.45 13.35
N ALA A 442 10.62 -24.89 12.21
CA ALA A 442 11.98 -25.46 12.15
C ALA A 442 13.07 -24.47 12.60
N VAL A 443 12.81 -23.16 12.54
CA VAL A 443 13.67 -22.10 13.09
C VAL A 443 12.97 -21.48 14.30
N LYS A 444 13.71 -21.35 15.40
CA LYS A 444 13.22 -20.80 16.68
C LYS A 444 12.91 -19.31 16.59
N ASP A 445 12.02 -18.87 17.48
CA ASP A 445 11.57 -17.48 17.61
C ASP A 445 10.97 -16.92 16.30
N LYS A 446 10.33 -17.76 15.48
CA LYS A 446 9.75 -17.36 14.17
C LYS A 446 8.23 -17.37 14.08
N VAL A 447 7.53 -17.86 15.11
CA VAL A 447 6.06 -17.91 15.16
C VAL A 447 5.53 -16.57 15.66
N VAL A 448 4.59 -15.94 14.94
CA VAL A 448 3.76 -14.85 15.46
C VAL A 448 2.31 -15.31 15.41
N TRP A 449 1.57 -15.18 16.51
CA TRP A 449 0.12 -15.39 16.50
C TRP A 449 -0.56 -14.13 15.95
N ALA A 450 -1.38 -14.28 14.91
CA ALA A 450 -1.98 -13.16 14.18
C ALA A 450 -3.51 -13.27 13.99
N PRO A 451 -4.30 -13.71 14.99
CA PRO A 451 -5.73 -13.93 14.81
C PRO A 451 -6.51 -12.67 14.42
N HIS A 452 -7.69 -12.87 13.84
CA HIS A 452 -8.63 -11.80 13.50
C HIS A 452 -9.70 -11.63 14.58
N TYR A 453 -10.14 -10.39 14.80
CA TYR A 453 -11.25 -10.09 15.70
C TYR A 453 -12.02 -8.84 15.27
N TYR A 454 -13.33 -8.99 15.10
CA TYR A 454 -14.18 -8.00 14.45
C TYR A 454 -15.32 -7.49 15.34
N THR A 455 -16.09 -6.55 14.78
CA THR A 455 -17.12 -5.76 15.43
C THR A 455 -18.53 -6.12 14.88
N PRO A 456 -19.63 -5.62 15.49
CA PRO A 456 -21.00 -5.89 15.01
C PRO A 456 -21.25 -5.55 13.55
N ALA A 457 -20.46 -4.65 12.95
CA ALA A 457 -20.60 -4.26 11.55
C ALA A 457 -20.26 -5.39 10.57
N VAL A 458 -19.36 -6.31 10.94
CA VAL A 458 -19.10 -7.54 10.17
C VAL A 458 -20.15 -8.61 10.49
N PHE A 459 -20.42 -8.83 11.78
CA PHE A 459 -21.49 -9.73 12.21
C PHE A 459 -21.98 -9.38 13.63
N PRO A 460 -23.30 -9.27 13.89
CA PRO A 460 -23.84 -8.89 15.19
C PRO A 460 -23.85 -10.07 16.18
N GLN A 461 -22.65 -10.50 16.58
CA GLN A 461 -22.42 -11.56 17.56
C GLN A 461 -23.17 -11.26 18.88
N ARG A 462 -24.05 -12.17 19.33
CA ARG A 462 -24.93 -11.95 20.50
C ARG A 462 -24.17 -11.54 21.76
N TYR A 463 -22.95 -12.03 21.97
CA TYR A 463 -22.15 -11.68 23.15
C TYR A 463 -21.83 -10.18 23.24
N LEU A 464 -21.87 -9.42 22.14
CA LEU A 464 -21.66 -7.97 22.12
C LEU A 464 -22.89 -7.15 22.59
N PHE A 465 -24.01 -7.82 22.90
CA PHE A 465 -25.28 -7.18 23.25
C PHE A 465 -25.89 -7.77 24.53
N GLY A 466 -26.61 -6.95 25.31
CA GLY A 466 -27.27 -7.37 26.55
C GLY A 466 -28.55 -8.18 26.34
N ALA A 467 -29.13 -8.10 25.14
CA ALA A 467 -30.27 -8.89 24.69
C ALA A 467 -30.31 -8.88 23.15
N GLY A 468 -31.22 -9.67 22.58
CA GLY A 468 -31.49 -9.74 21.14
C GLY A 468 -31.72 -11.17 20.66
N THR A 469 -32.48 -11.30 19.56
CA THR A 469 -32.73 -12.59 18.89
C THR A 469 -32.36 -12.52 17.42
N LYS A 470 -31.77 -13.59 16.89
CA LYS A 470 -31.46 -13.68 15.46
C LYS A 470 -32.77 -13.66 14.65
N GLY A 471 -32.92 -12.63 13.82
CA GLY A 471 -34.00 -12.48 12.85
C GLY A 471 -33.63 -13.03 11.46
N PRO A 472 -34.39 -12.64 10.42
CA PRO A 472 -34.03 -12.89 9.03
C PRO A 472 -32.67 -12.29 8.66
N ASP A 473 -32.00 -12.86 7.66
CA ASP A 473 -30.74 -12.35 7.10
C ASP A 473 -29.63 -12.07 8.15
N ASP A 474 -29.60 -12.84 9.24
CA ASP A 474 -28.66 -12.73 10.37
C ASP A 474 -28.70 -11.42 11.18
N ILE A 475 -29.73 -10.58 11.02
CA ILE A 475 -29.91 -9.39 11.87
C ILE A 475 -30.18 -9.79 13.33
N LEU A 476 -29.85 -8.91 14.28
CA LEU A 476 -30.16 -9.07 15.69
C LEU A 476 -31.36 -8.20 16.08
N GLU A 477 -32.56 -8.77 16.03
CA GLU A 477 -33.80 -8.06 16.38
C GLU A 477 -33.89 -7.80 17.89
N GLY A 478 -34.38 -6.61 18.25
CA GLY A 478 -34.60 -6.22 19.66
C GLY A 478 -33.32 -6.18 20.50
N TYR A 479 -32.17 -5.87 19.88
CA TYR A 479 -30.90 -5.80 20.59
C TYR A 479 -30.90 -4.74 21.69
N VAL A 480 -30.12 -4.98 22.74
CA VAL A 480 -29.84 -4.00 23.80
C VAL A 480 -28.35 -3.75 23.83
N GLU A 481 -27.94 -2.50 23.61
CA GLU A 481 -26.54 -2.09 23.71
C GLU A 481 -26.04 -2.20 25.15
N LEU A 482 -24.78 -2.60 25.31
CA LEU A 482 -24.13 -2.73 26.61
C LEU A 482 -23.51 -1.40 27.07
N GLU A 483 -23.48 -1.18 28.37
CA GLU A 483 -22.62 -0.16 28.99
C GLU A 483 -21.13 -0.53 28.83
N ASP A 484 -20.25 0.48 28.88
CA ASP A 484 -18.81 0.34 28.55
C ASP A 484 -18.11 -0.80 29.29
N ASP A 485 -18.30 -0.91 30.60
CA ASP A 485 -17.63 -1.93 31.41
C ASP A 485 -18.08 -3.36 31.06
N ALA A 486 -19.36 -3.54 30.72
CA ALA A 486 -19.88 -4.83 30.28
C ALA A 486 -19.38 -5.17 28.87
N LEU A 487 -19.41 -4.22 27.93
CA LEU A 487 -18.92 -4.44 26.58
C LEU A 487 -17.42 -4.77 26.56
N ARG A 488 -16.61 -3.98 27.30
CA ARG A 488 -15.18 -4.21 27.50
C ARG A 488 -14.91 -5.58 28.14
N HIS A 489 -15.68 -5.96 29.16
CA HIS A 489 -15.54 -7.28 29.79
C HIS A 489 -15.79 -8.41 28.79
N ARG A 490 -16.89 -8.34 28.03
CA ARG A 490 -17.28 -9.39 27.09
C ARG A 490 -16.31 -9.52 25.92
N ILE A 491 -15.82 -8.42 25.37
CA ILE A 491 -14.75 -8.42 24.36
C ILE A 491 -13.50 -9.10 24.91
N LYS A 492 -13.07 -8.75 26.13
CA LYS A 492 -11.92 -9.40 26.76
C LYS A 492 -12.13 -10.91 26.91
N VAL A 493 -13.30 -11.34 27.40
CA VAL A 493 -13.57 -12.77 27.63
C VAL A 493 -13.64 -13.57 26.33
N THR A 494 -14.26 -13.03 25.27
CA THR A 494 -14.31 -13.72 23.97
C THR A 494 -12.96 -13.74 23.27
N MET A 495 -12.18 -12.66 23.31
CA MET A 495 -10.79 -12.66 22.85
C MET A 495 -9.96 -13.70 23.62
N ASP A 496 -10.03 -13.73 24.96
CA ASP A 496 -9.31 -14.70 25.81
C ASP A 496 -9.74 -16.15 25.58
N ASP A 497 -11.00 -16.41 25.25
CA ASP A 497 -11.45 -17.75 24.88
C ASP A 497 -10.88 -18.18 23.53
N MET A 498 -11.04 -17.33 22.50
CA MET A 498 -10.59 -17.59 21.11
C MET A 498 -9.07 -17.74 20.97
N PHE A 499 -8.29 -16.79 21.52
CA PHE A 499 -6.84 -16.69 21.28
C PHE A 499 -6.02 -15.96 22.36
N GLY A 500 -6.60 -15.07 23.16
CA GLY A 500 -5.88 -14.18 24.09
C GLY A 500 -5.04 -14.91 25.14
N PHE A 501 -5.42 -16.14 25.47
CA PHE A 501 -4.64 -17.07 26.29
C PHE A 501 -3.22 -17.41 25.74
N LEU A 502 -2.95 -17.12 24.46
CA LEU A 502 -1.63 -17.29 23.83
C LEU A 502 -0.66 -16.15 24.15
N TYR A 503 -1.15 -15.02 24.67
CA TYR A 503 -0.29 -13.94 25.11
C TYR A 503 0.61 -14.38 26.26
N SER A 504 1.93 -14.21 26.10
CA SER A 504 2.92 -14.49 27.12
C SER A 504 4.12 -13.55 27.00
N GLU A 505 4.57 -13.00 28.13
CA GLU A 505 5.77 -12.17 28.23
C GLU A 505 7.08 -12.95 27.98
N SER A 506 7.02 -14.28 27.87
CA SER A 506 8.17 -15.16 27.55
C SER A 506 7.95 -16.03 26.31
N GLY A 507 6.84 -15.82 25.58
CA GLY A 507 6.44 -16.65 24.44
C GLY A 507 6.53 -15.91 23.09
N PRO A 508 5.97 -16.52 22.03
CA PRO A 508 5.71 -15.85 20.76
C PRO A 508 4.94 -14.53 20.94
N ALA A 509 5.16 -13.58 20.05
CA ALA A 509 4.31 -12.40 19.92
C ALA A 509 2.88 -12.80 19.53
N LEU A 510 1.92 -12.07 20.10
CA LEU A 510 0.51 -12.06 19.68
C LEU A 510 0.18 -10.66 19.17
N LEU A 511 -0.52 -10.56 18.05
CA LEU A 511 -1.13 -9.32 17.54
C LEU A 511 -2.40 -9.66 16.76
N LEU A 512 -3.20 -8.67 16.40
CA LEU A 512 -4.34 -8.90 15.50
C LEU A 512 -3.91 -8.72 14.03
N GLY A 513 -4.13 -9.74 13.19
CA GLY A 513 -3.90 -9.68 11.74
C GLY A 513 -4.89 -8.73 11.05
N GLU A 514 -6.13 -8.73 11.54
CA GLU A 514 -7.18 -7.78 11.19
C GLU A 514 -8.04 -7.47 12.42
N PHE A 515 -8.34 -6.19 12.61
CA PHE A 515 -9.37 -5.72 13.53
C PHE A 515 -9.96 -4.40 13.00
N GLY A 516 -11.26 -4.18 13.19
CA GLY A 516 -11.90 -2.97 12.65
C GLY A 516 -13.40 -3.10 12.47
N GLY A 517 -13.97 -2.13 11.75
CA GLY A 517 -15.41 -1.96 11.61
C GLY A 517 -15.74 -0.57 11.10
N LEU A 518 -17.04 -0.26 11.13
CA LEU A 518 -17.52 1.11 11.07
C LEU A 518 -17.15 1.84 12.37
N TYR A 519 -16.78 3.13 12.25
CA TYR A 519 -16.26 3.92 13.36
C TYR A 519 -17.02 5.25 13.49
N ALA A 520 -16.88 6.15 12.52
CA ALA A 520 -17.64 7.40 12.43
C ALA A 520 -19.09 7.12 11.98
N GLU A 521 -19.27 6.24 11.00
CA GLU A 521 -20.57 5.91 10.40
C GLU A 521 -21.43 4.96 11.26
N ASP A 522 -20.97 4.58 12.46
CA ASP A 522 -21.70 3.71 13.37
C ASP A 522 -23.05 4.33 13.79
N LYS A 523 -24.17 3.66 13.45
CA LYS A 523 -25.54 4.10 13.73
C LYS A 523 -26.12 3.53 15.02
N HIS A 524 -25.39 2.69 15.75
CA HIS A 524 -25.81 2.27 17.09
C HIS A 524 -25.90 3.51 18.00
N LYS A 525 -26.94 3.58 18.85
CA LYS A 525 -27.23 4.76 19.67
C LYS A 525 -26.14 5.04 20.69
N MET A 526 -25.52 3.99 21.25
CA MET A 526 -24.35 4.11 22.12
C MET A 526 -23.04 3.86 21.36
N LYS A 527 -23.03 3.91 20.02
CA LYS A 527 -21.82 3.70 19.20
C LYS A 527 -21.11 2.37 19.51
N THR A 528 -21.88 1.29 19.62
CA THR A 528 -21.36 -0.04 20.01
C THR A 528 -20.30 -0.60 19.05
N THR A 529 -20.40 -0.39 17.73
CA THR A 529 -19.35 -0.83 16.80
C THR A 529 -18.03 -0.09 17.05
N LYS A 530 -18.09 1.24 17.16
CA LYS A 530 -16.94 2.09 17.46
C LYS A 530 -16.29 1.69 18.80
N ARG A 531 -17.10 1.52 19.86
CA ARG A 531 -16.63 1.11 21.19
C ARG A 531 -16.00 -0.28 21.18
N CYS A 532 -16.46 -1.21 20.34
CA CYS A 532 -15.81 -2.51 20.17
C CYS A 532 -14.38 -2.36 19.64
N THR A 533 -14.14 -1.46 18.67
CA THR A 533 -12.78 -1.14 18.21
C THR A 533 -11.94 -0.50 19.32
N ASP A 534 -12.51 0.47 20.06
CA ASP A 534 -11.81 1.16 21.15
C ASP A 534 -11.35 0.19 22.27
N PHE A 535 -12.24 -0.71 22.72
CA PHE A 535 -11.91 -1.69 23.76
C PHE A 535 -11.01 -2.84 23.24
N THR A 536 -11.04 -3.13 21.95
CA THR A 536 -10.04 -4.02 21.32
C THR A 536 -8.65 -3.38 21.38
N ILE A 537 -8.53 -2.07 21.13
CA ILE A 537 -7.27 -1.33 21.24
C ILE A 537 -6.72 -1.35 22.67
N GLU A 538 -7.57 -1.15 23.69
CA GLU A 538 -7.16 -1.25 25.10
C GLU A 538 -6.49 -2.59 25.46
N ILE A 539 -6.87 -3.68 24.78
CA ILE A 539 -6.32 -5.03 24.99
C ILE A 539 -5.00 -5.21 24.23
N ILE A 540 -4.98 -4.97 22.91
CA ILE A 540 -3.83 -5.29 22.06
C ILE A 540 -2.57 -4.44 22.34
N LYS A 541 -2.73 -3.27 22.98
CA LYS A 541 -1.62 -2.43 23.45
C LYS A 541 -0.67 -3.14 24.42
N LYS A 542 -1.12 -4.19 25.10
CA LYS A 542 -0.30 -5.04 25.99
C LYS A 542 0.50 -6.09 25.19
N TRP A 543 -0.03 -6.48 24.04
CA TRP A 543 0.54 -7.44 23.11
C TRP A 543 1.49 -6.76 22.11
N ALA A 544 1.76 -7.36 20.95
CA ALA A 544 2.58 -6.76 19.90
C ALA A 544 1.80 -5.76 19.00
N GLY A 545 0.58 -5.38 19.35
CA GLY A 545 -0.26 -4.44 18.59
C GLY A 545 -1.20 -5.13 17.60
N GLY A 546 -1.34 -4.59 16.39
CA GLY A 546 -2.16 -5.19 15.33
C GLY A 546 -2.28 -4.33 14.06
N PHE A 547 -2.94 -4.87 13.03
CA PHE A 547 -3.23 -4.17 11.78
C PHE A 547 -4.73 -3.86 11.68
N MET A 548 -5.05 -2.56 11.66
CA MET A 548 -6.42 -2.09 11.52
C MET A 548 -6.92 -2.37 10.08
N TRP A 549 -8.09 -2.99 9.96
CA TRP A 549 -8.83 -3.15 8.71
C TRP A 549 -9.81 -1.96 8.55
N SER A 550 -9.66 -1.08 7.57
CA SER A 550 -8.53 -0.98 6.62
C SER A 550 -8.18 0.48 6.27
N LEU A 551 -7.04 0.69 5.60
CA LEU A 551 -6.67 1.98 5.04
C LEU A 551 -7.69 2.45 4.00
N ASN A 552 -8.21 1.50 3.23
CA ASN A 552 -9.07 1.67 2.07
C ASN A 552 -10.50 2.09 2.49
N PRO A 553 -11.08 3.14 1.90
CA PRO A 553 -12.48 3.49 2.10
C PRO A 553 -13.45 2.46 1.50
N GLU A 554 -13.01 1.63 0.54
CA GLU A 554 -13.84 0.62 -0.14
C GLU A 554 -14.12 -0.64 0.71
N SER A 555 -13.74 -0.66 1.99
CA SER A 555 -14.05 -1.79 2.88
C SER A 555 -15.54 -1.87 3.18
N GLU A 556 -16.21 -2.93 2.71
CA GLU A 556 -17.64 -3.16 2.94
C GLU A 556 -17.91 -3.91 4.25
N TYR A 557 -18.92 -3.46 4.99
CA TYR A 557 -19.50 -4.06 6.18
C TYR A 557 -21.00 -4.30 5.98
N GLN A 558 -21.53 -5.36 6.60
CA GLN A 558 -22.88 -5.87 6.30
C GLN A 558 -23.97 -5.40 7.26
N PHE A 559 -23.63 -4.82 8.43
CA PHE A 559 -24.63 -4.43 9.44
C PHE A 559 -24.40 -3.01 9.98
N ASN A 560 -25.44 -2.16 10.00
CA ASN A 560 -25.37 -0.83 10.61
C ASN A 560 -26.77 -0.20 10.87
N PRO A 561 -27.31 -0.26 12.11
CA PRO A 561 -26.82 -1.01 13.26
C PRO A 561 -27.15 -2.52 13.17
N ALA A 562 -27.00 -3.26 14.27
CA ALA A 562 -27.14 -4.72 14.33
C ALA A 562 -28.49 -5.31 13.86
N ASP A 563 -29.56 -4.53 13.85
CA ASP A 563 -30.88 -4.92 13.31
C ASP A 563 -31.04 -4.64 11.79
N THR A 564 -30.04 -4.02 11.16
CA THR A 564 -30.15 -3.47 9.80
C THR A 564 -29.01 -4.00 8.94
N ARG A 565 -29.33 -5.01 8.10
CA ARG A 565 -28.40 -5.50 7.07
C ARG A 565 -28.33 -4.53 5.88
N GLY A 566 -27.15 -4.36 5.30
CA GLY A 566 -26.92 -3.52 4.12
C GLY A 566 -25.51 -3.68 3.53
N GLN A 567 -25.05 -2.66 2.81
CA GLN A 567 -23.68 -2.49 2.35
C GLN A 567 -23.18 -1.12 2.84
N PHE A 568 -22.28 -1.11 3.82
CA PHE A 568 -21.75 0.10 4.44
C PHE A 568 -20.25 0.16 4.21
N HIS A 569 -19.72 1.32 3.79
CA HIS A 569 -18.31 1.45 3.39
C HIS A 569 -17.61 2.45 4.30
N GLU A 570 -16.53 2.03 4.95
CA GLU A 570 -15.70 2.93 5.78
C GLU A 570 -14.25 2.43 5.88
N GLY A 571 -13.31 3.37 5.83
CA GLY A 571 -11.90 3.13 6.09
C GLY A 571 -11.25 4.32 6.77
N LEU A 572 -9.95 4.22 7.01
CA LEU A 572 -9.16 5.32 7.58
C LEU A 572 -9.06 6.52 6.63
N LEU A 573 -9.09 6.28 5.32
CA LEU A 573 -9.26 7.30 4.30
C LEU A 573 -10.74 7.44 3.92
N ASN A 574 -11.10 8.59 3.35
CA ASN A 574 -12.38 8.78 2.69
C ASN A 574 -12.28 8.35 1.21
N MET A 575 -13.43 8.17 0.55
CA MET A 575 -13.52 7.74 -0.87
C MET A 575 -12.75 8.62 -1.88
N ASP A 576 -12.33 9.84 -1.51
CA ASP A 576 -11.49 10.70 -2.35
C ASP A 576 -10.01 10.27 -2.37
N TRP A 577 -9.57 9.43 -1.41
CA TRP A 577 -8.16 9.08 -1.14
C TRP A 577 -7.22 10.29 -0.87
N LEU A 578 -7.80 11.50 -0.74
CA LEU A 578 -7.13 12.79 -0.52
C LEU A 578 -7.47 13.38 0.86
N SER A 579 -8.32 12.71 1.63
CA SER A 579 -8.67 13.07 3.00
C SER A 579 -8.84 11.82 3.88
N THR A 580 -8.60 11.98 5.17
CA THR A 580 -8.79 10.94 6.19
C THR A 580 -10.15 11.09 6.86
N ASN A 581 -10.70 9.96 7.32
CA ASN A 581 -11.77 9.94 8.30
C ASN A 581 -11.18 10.37 9.65
N VAL A 582 -11.40 11.63 10.03
CA VAL A 582 -10.73 12.26 11.18
C VAL A 582 -11.13 11.60 12.51
N GLU A 583 -12.39 11.15 12.66
CA GLU A 583 -12.83 10.46 13.87
C GLU A 583 -12.16 9.09 14.00
N PHE A 584 -12.12 8.30 12.91
CA PHE A 584 -11.43 7.01 12.89
C PHE A 584 -9.93 7.15 13.12
N LEU A 585 -9.29 8.14 12.49
CA LEU A 585 -7.88 8.43 12.71
C LEU A 585 -7.58 8.84 14.16
N THR A 586 -8.43 9.68 14.77
CA THR A 586 -8.32 10.06 16.19
C THR A 586 -8.46 8.83 17.09
N GLY A 587 -9.37 7.91 16.77
CA GLY A 587 -9.47 6.61 17.45
C GLY A 587 -8.17 5.82 17.43
N MET A 588 -7.50 5.77 16.27
CA MET A 588 -6.23 5.05 16.14
C MET A 588 -5.05 5.74 16.85
N GLU A 589 -5.17 7.01 17.27
CA GLU A 589 -4.17 7.66 18.14
C GLU A 589 -4.09 6.99 19.53
N ALA A 590 -5.11 6.24 19.95
CA ALA A 590 -5.08 5.47 21.20
C ALA A 590 -3.96 4.40 21.23
N MET A 591 -3.35 4.06 20.09
CA MET A 591 -2.20 3.15 19.99
C MET A 591 -0.82 3.86 20.09
N ASP A 592 -0.77 5.20 20.09
CA ASP A 592 0.48 5.97 19.97
C ASP A 592 1.39 5.91 21.21
N ASP A 593 0.84 5.56 22.36
CA ASP A 593 1.53 5.42 23.65
C ASP A 593 2.12 4.01 23.90
N MET A 594 2.00 3.10 22.92
CA MET A 594 2.63 1.77 22.97
C MET A 594 4.16 1.93 23.13
N PRO A 595 4.79 1.39 24.19
CA PRO A 595 6.19 1.68 24.53
C PRO A 595 7.20 1.25 23.46
N ASP A 596 6.85 0.25 22.64
CA ASP A 596 7.68 -0.21 21.53
C ASP A 596 7.17 0.21 20.14
N LEU A 597 6.24 1.17 20.07
CA LEU A 597 5.86 1.77 18.79
C LEU A 597 6.98 2.66 18.26
N LYS A 598 7.65 2.19 17.21
CA LYS A 598 8.76 2.89 16.55
C LYS A 598 8.85 2.48 15.08
N ARG A 599 9.61 3.25 14.29
CA ARG A 599 9.93 2.88 12.90
C ARG A 599 10.70 1.57 12.86
N PHE A 600 10.52 0.84 11.77
CA PHE A 600 11.36 -0.33 11.49
C PHE A 600 12.82 0.14 11.35
N PRO A 601 13.79 -0.52 12.03
CA PRO A 601 15.15 0.00 12.14
C PRO A 601 15.98 -0.26 10.88
N CYS A 602 16.49 0.81 10.29
CA CYS A 602 17.56 0.74 9.30
C CYS A 602 18.90 0.54 10.03
N PHE A 603 19.40 -0.69 10.09
CA PHE A 603 20.75 -0.97 10.59
C PHE A 603 21.78 -0.75 9.47
N PRO A 604 22.76 0.17 9.58
CA PRO A 604 23.71 0.44 8.50
C PRO A 604 24.59 -0.76 8.14
N THR A 605 24.90 -0.95 6.86
CA THR A 605 25.90 -1.95 6.45
C THR A 605 27.34 -1.53 6.78
N PRO A 606 28.28 -2.48 6.93
CA PRO A 606 29.70 -2.17 7.15
C PRO A 606 30.32 -1.25 6.08
N GLU A 607 29.90 -1.37 4.81
CA GLU A 607 30.36 -0.51 3.70
C GLU A 607 29.90 0.94 3.83
N THR A 608 28.79 1.22 4.55
CA THR A 608 28.25 2.57 4.72
C THR A 608 28.69 3.20 6.04
N ALA A 609 28.95 2.38 7.07
CA ALA A 609 29.54 2.83 8.33
C ALA A 609 30.96 3.43 8.17
N SER A 610 31.72 3.04 7.13
CA SER A 610 33.02 3.63 6.83
C SER A 610 32.95 5.06 6.28
N ASP A 611 31.94 5.39 5.47
CA ASP A 611 31.84 6.70 4.83
C ASP A 611 31.52 7.81 5.86
N ASP A 612 30.61 7.55 6.80
CA ASP A 612 30.29 8.48 7.90
C ASP A 612 31.51 8.77 8.79
N SER A 613 32.42 7.80 8.96
CA SER A 613 33.67 8.01 9.72
C SER A 613 34.67 8.94 9.01
N SER A 614 34.54 9.13 7.70
CA SER A 614 35.43 10.00 6.91
C SER A 614 34.96 11.46 6.85
N SER A 615 33.65 11.71 7.01
CA SER A 615 33.05 13.04 6.88
C SER A 615 33.26 13.95 8.09
N SER A 616 33.55 13.38 9.26
CA SER A 616 33.80 14.11 10.51
C SER A 616 35.26 14.60 10.70
N GLY A 617 36.13 14.34 9.71
CA GLY A 617 37.57 14.63 9.77
C GLY A 617 38.05 15.86 9.00
N SER A 618 37.15 16.74 8.51
CA SER A 618 37.55 17.95 7.77
C SER A 618 36.67 19.18 8.04
N SER A 619 37.04 19.93 9.08
CA SER A 619 36.57 21.28 9.41
C SER A 619 37.71 22.09 10.01
#